data_AF-A0A524Q5N2-F1
#
_entry.id   AF-A0A524Q5N2-F1
#
_cell.length_a   1.000
_cell.length_b   1.000
_cell.length_c   1.000
_cell.angle_alpha   90.00
_cell.angle_beta   90.00
_cell.angle_gamma   90.00
#
_symmetry.space_group_name_H-M   'P 1'
#
loop_
_entity.id
_entity.type
_entity.pdbx_description
1 polymer ?
#
loop_
_entity_poly.entity_id
_entity_poly.type
_entity_poly.pdbx_seq_one_letter_code
_entity_poly.pdbx_strand_id
1 'polypeptide(L)'
;MADICDRNNPKRVVDWRWRRAAGFLGTTERAPTRRIDGPEGHKWIRHAILFLQAQNAATNTDELATVKHKHPAIYWAQNLRDDNVNPVKWEIEARILARQDNYGIGFAVGYAPEIIEAYESLFFNVRDSLRHPGYVMHTVMGPAVQRGLTTREYDLLWKLYGYFYGPHMLTGLVSKCVNPAWCTTPDNANTTWQDDAIGTLKMQAALAVKTVRVDHHTQLPLMDIFTKFTEVERNTDTAGKAHETILESIGAMMDAMPLNIGGRDPRAGHTQMDTGQLSKYDDSAVELTYEQSLRITTGRSLPGEAELLATSFPEAIEGEFTKLETTP
;
A
#
# COMPACT_ATOMS: atom_id res chain seq x y z
N MET A 1 -26.10 -32.80 -14.15
CA MET A 1 -25.86 -31.33 -14.17
C MET A 1 -26.39 -30.60 -12.93
N ALA A 2 -27.42 -31.11 -12.24
CA ALA A 2 -28.04 -30.45 -11.07
C ALA A 2 -27.09 -30.15 -9.88
N ASP A 3 -25.94 -30.82 -9.78
CA ASP A 3 -25.04 -30.68 -8.63
C ASP A 3 -24.16 -29.41 -8.68
N ILE A 4 -23.99 -28.78 -9.85
CA ILE A 4 -23.08 -27.63 -10.01
C ILE A 4 -23.65 -26.34 -9.37
N CYS A 5 -24.97 -26.29 -9.18
CA CYS A 5 -25.72 -25.15 -8.64
C CYS A 5 -26.01 -25.28 -7.14
N ASP A 6 -25.37 -26.20 -6.42
CA ASP A 6 -25.49 -26.32 -4.97
C ASP A 6 -24.53 -25.36 -4.24
N ARG A 7 -25.06 -24.64 -3.25
CA ARG A 7 -24.27 -23.77 -2.36
C ARG A 7 -23.12 -24.53 -1.70
N ASN A 8 -23.35 -25.77 -1.30
CA ASN A 8 -22.38 -26.59 -0.57
C ASN A 8 -21.38 -27.29 -1.49
N ASN A 9 -21.53 -27.18 -2.82
CA ASN A 9 -20.59 -27.78 -3.74
C ASN A 9 -19.24 -27.04 -3.70
N PRO A 10 -18.13 -27.70 -3.32
CA PRO A 10 -16.81 -27.06 -3.25
C PRO A 10 -16.27 -26.65 -4.63
N LYS A 11 -16.83 -27.21 -5.71
CA LYS A 11 -16.50 -26.90 -7.11
C LYS A 11 -17.59 -26.06 -7.79
N ARG A 12 -18.47 -25.40 -7.01
CA ARG A 12 -19.52 -24.55 -7.58
C ARG A 12 -18.91 -23.47 -8.48
N VAL A 13 -19.56 -23.24 -9.62
CA VAL A 13 -19.20 -22.15 -10.54
C VAL A 13 -19.53 -20.79 -9.91
N VAL A 14 -18.85 -19.74 -10.36
CA VAL A 14 -19.01 -18.39 -9.78
C VAL A 14 -20.40 -17.80 -10.03
N ASP A 15 -21.06 -18.19 -11.12
CA ASP A 15 -22.41 -17.73 -11.52
C ASP A 15 -23.52 -18.72 -11.12
N TRP A 16 -23.29 -19.55 -10.10
CA TRP A 16 -24.20 -20.64 -9.74
C TRP A 16 -25.62 -20.17 -9.40
N ARG A 17 -25.79 -19.01 -8.77
CA ARG A 17 -27.11 -18.45 -8.43
C ARG A 17 -27.90 -18.06 -9.68
N TRP A 18 -27.22 -17.45 -10.65
CA TRP A 18 -27.83 -17.12 -11.93
C TRP A 18 -28.23 -18.37 -12.71
N ARG A 19 -27.33 -19.37 -12.80
CA ARG A 19 -27.65 -20.66 -13.44
C ARG A 19 -28.81 -21.38 -12.78
N ARG A 20 -28.90 -21.30 -11.45
CA ARG A 20 -30.02 -21.86 -10.68
C ARG A 20 -31.34 -21.17 -10.98
N ALA A 21 -31.35 -19.84 -11.06
CA ALA A 21 -32.53 -19.06 -11.46
C ALA A 21 -32.98 -19.41 -12.87
N ALA A 22 -32.05 -19.46 -13.83
CA ALA A 22 -32.34 -19.84 -15.21
C ALA A 22 -32.82 -21.30 -15.34
N GLY A 23 -32.20 -22.23 -14.60
CA GLY A 23 -32.59 -23.65 -14.59
C GLY A 23 -34.00 -23.88 -14.02
N PHE A 24 -34.42 -23.08 -13.04
CA PHE A 24 -35.79 -23.14 -12.53
C PHE A 24 -36.81 -22.75 -13.62
N LEU A 25 -36.55 -21.69 -14.38
CA LEU A 25 -37.41 -21.29 -15.51
C LEU A 25 -37.37 -22.31 -16.65
N GLY A 26 -36.24 -22.98 -16.85
CA GLY A 26 -36.08 -24.06 -17.82
C GLY A 26 -36.61 -25.42 -17.34
N THR A 27 -37.25 -25.51 -16.17
CA THR A 27 -37.76 -26.76 -15.54
C THR A 27 -36.70 -27.83 -15.21
N THR A 28 -35.42 -27.46 -15.22
CA THR A 28 -34.31 -28.39 -14.91
C THR A 28 -33.95 -28.40 -13.43
N GLU A 29 -34.29 -27.34 -12.70
CA GLU A 29 -33.97 -27.15 -11.28
C GLU A 29 -35.24 -27.02 -10.42
N ARG A 30 -35.11 -27.35 -9.13
CA ARG A 30 -36.18 -27.22 -8.14
C ARG A 30 -36.41 -25.75 -7.76
N ALA A 31 -37.59 -25.45 -7.22
CA ALA A 31 -37.89 -24.11 -6.68
C ALA A 31 -36.85 -23.68 -5.61
N PRO A 32 -36.40 -22.42 -5.62
CA PRO A 32 -35.43 -21.95 -4.65
C PRO A 32 -36.03 -21.92 -3.25
N THR A 33 -35.27 -22.38 -2.25
CA THR A 33 -35.73 -22.41 -0.85
C THR A 33 -34.64 -21.93 0.09
N ARG A 34 -35.01 -21.26 1.19
CA ARG A 34 -34.06 -20.82 2.21
C ARG A 34 -33.24 -21.97 2.81
N ARG A 35 -33.80 -23.18 2.86
CA ARG A 35 -33.12 -24.37 3.40
C ARG A 35 -31.95 -24.82 2.54
N ILE A 36 -32.12 -24.81 1.21
CA ILE A 36 -31.10 -25.30 0.28
C ILE A 36 -30.14 -24.18 -0.10
N ASP A 37 -30.67 -23.00 -0.40
CA ASP A 37 -29.90 -21.87 -0.96
C ASP A 37 -29.32 -20.93 0.10
N GLY A 38 -29.76 -21.08 1.35
CA GLY A 38 -29.54 -20.07 2.40
C GLY A 38 -30.44 -18.83 2.22
N PRO A 39 -30.43 -17.92 3.21
CA PRO A 39 -31.26 -16.71 3.18
C PRO A 39 -30.87 -15.77 2.03
N GLU A 40 -29.58 -15.45 1.90
CA GLU A 40 -29.08 -14.57 0.83
C GLU A 40 -29.18 -15.19 -0.55
N GLY A 41 -28.84 -16.48 -0.68
CA GLY A 41 -28.98 -17.20 -1.95
C GLY A 41 -30.43 -17.22 -2.42
N HIS A 42 -31.37 -17.56 -1.53
CA HIS A 42 -32.80 -17.54 -1.85
C HIS A 42 -33.30 -16.15 -2.27
N LYS A 43 -32.88 -15.08 -1.57
CA LYS A 43 -33.20 -13.68 -1.93
C LYS A 43 -32.77 -13.39 -3.36
N TRP A 44 -31.47 -13.53 -3.65
CA TRP A 44 -30.92 -13.18 -4.97
C TRP A 44 -31.45 -14.06 -6.11
N ILE A 45 -31.59 -15.38 -5.90
CA ILE A 45 -32.17 -16.27 -6.91
C ILE A 45 -33.62 -15.86 -7.22
N ARG A 46 -34.42 -15.51 -6.20
CA ARG A 46 -35.80 -15.04 -6.42
C ARG A 46 -35.84 -13.72 -7.21
N HIS A 47 -34.97 -12.76 -6.89
CA HIS A 47 -34.88 -11.52 -7.66
C HIS A 47 -34.49 -11.78 -9.12
N ALA A 48 -33.53 -12.68 -9.36
CA ALA A 48 -33.14 -13.07 -10.71
C ALA A 48 -34.28 -13.77 -11.48
N ILE A 49 -35.06 -14.63 -10.84
CA ILE A 49 -36.25 -15.26 -11.46
C ILE A 49 -37.27 -14.21 -11.89
N LEU A 50 -37.62 -13.27 -11.00
CA LEU A 50 -38.57 -12.20 -11.31
C LEU A 50 -38.08 -11.34 -12.48
N PHE A 51 -36.80 -10.99 -12.47
CA PHE A 51 -36.16 -10.24 -13.54
C PHE A 51 -36.21 -11.00 -14.88
N LEU A 52 -35.82 -12.27 -14.90
CA LEU A 52 -35.82 -13.11 -16.10
C LEU A 52 -37.23 -13.33 -16.66
N GLN A 53 -38.23 -13.52 -15.79
CA GLN A 53 -39.63 -13.61 -16.21
C GLN A 53 -40.10 -12.31 -16.87
N ALA A 54 -39.80 -11.16 -16.26
CA ALA A 54 -40.16 -9.86 -16.80
C ALA A 54 -39.43 -9.57 -18.12
N GLN A 55 -38.15 -9.94 -18.23
CA GLN A 55 -37.36 -9.83 -19.45
C GLN A 55 -37.88 -10.72 -20.58
N ASN A 56 -38.26 -11.97 -20.28
CA ASN A 56 -38.82 -12.90 -21.28
C ASN A 56 -40.24 -12.52 -21.72
N ALA A 57 -41.01 -11.87 -20.84
CA ALA A 57 -42.34 -11.37 -21.16
C ALA A 57 -42.31 -10.07 -21.97
N ALA A 58 -41.20 -9.31 -21.93
CA ALA A 58 -41.04 -8.09 -22.69
C ALA A 58 -40.85 -8.39 -24.18
N THR A 59 -41.78 -7.91 -25.00
CA THR A 59 -41.82 -8.11 -26.46
C THR A 59 -41.27 -6.92 -27.23
N ASN A 60 -41.31 -5.72 -26.63
CA ASN A 60 -40.91 -4.47 -27.25
C ASN A 60 -39.89 -3.69 -26.38
N THR A 61 -39.32 -2.63 -26.96
CA THR A 61 -38.29 -1.81 -26.33
C THR A 61 -38.78 -1.05 -25.09
N ASP A 62 -40.06 -0.68 -25.06
CA ASP A 62 -40.66 0.12 -23.97
C ASP A 62 -40.94 -0.75 -22.73
N GLU A 63 -41.39 -2.00 -22.96
CA GLU A 63 -41.50 -3.02 -21.93
C GLU A 63 -40.11 -3.35 -21.35
N LEU A 64 -39.09 -3.46 -22.19
CA LEU A 64 -37.72 -3.66 -21.73
C LEU A 64 -37.20 -2.46 -20.91
N ALA A 65 -37.53 -1.23 -21.31
CA ALA A 65 -37.24 -0.03 -20.53
C ALA A 65 -37.94 -0.08 -19.16
N THR A 66 -39.18 -0.57 -19.11
CA THR A 66 -39.91 -0.77 -17.85
C THR A 66 -39.22 -1.80 -16.96
N VAL A 67 -38.72 -2.92 -17.52
CA VAL A 67 -37.94 -3.92 -16.78
C VAL A 67 -36.65 -3.30 -16.23
N LYS A 68 -35.94 -2.51 -17.04
CA LYS A 68 -34.75 -1.76 -16.63
C LYS A 68 -35.03 -0.82 -15.45
N HIS A 69 -36.15 -0.10 -15.48
CA HIS A 69 -36.53 0.79 -14.39
C HIS A 69 -36.96 0.06 -13.11
N LYS A 70 -37.62 -1.09 -13.23
CA LYS A 70 -38.04 -1.90 -12.07
C LYS A 70 -36.87 -2.67 -11.42
N HIS A 71 -35.88 -3.07 -12.21
CA HIS A 71 -34.75 -3.89 -11.76
C HIS A 71 -33.39 -3.32 -12.23
N PRO A 72 -33.05 -2.05 -11.90
CA PRO A 72 -31.89 -1.38 -12.47
C PRO A 72 -30.58 -2.10 -12.12
N ALA A 73 -30.42 -2.54 -10.87
CA ALA A 73 -29.21 -3.22 -10.41
C ALA A 73 -28.90 -4.50 -11.20
N ILE A 74 -29.89 -5.38 -11.34
CA ILE A 74 -29.73 -6.67 -12.04
C ILE A 74 -29.59 -6.47 -13.54
N TYR A 75 -30.32 -5.52 -14.12
CA TYR A 75 -30.22 -5.19 -15.55
C TYR A 75 -28.79 -4.76 -15.92
N TRP A 76 -28.23 -3.80 -15.19
CA TRP A 76 -26.87 -3.32 -15.45
C TRP A 76 -25.81 -4.37 -15.12
N ALA A 77 -26.01 -5.17 -14.07
CA ALA A 77 -25.12 -6.28 -13.77
C ALA A 77 -25.14 -7.37 -14.87
N GLN A 78 -26.29 -7.67 -15.46
CA GLN A 78 -26.39 -8.59 -16.61
C GLN A 78 -25.68 -8.00 -17.82
N ASN A 79 -25.88 -6.71 -18.10
CA ASN A 79 -25.20 -6.03 -19.20
C ASN A 79 -23.66 -6.10 -19.05
N LEU A 80 -23.14 -5.86 -17.84
CA LEU A 80 -21.73 -6.05 -17.51
C LEU A 80 -21.25 -7.49 -17.75
N ARG A 81 -22.06 -8.49 -17.40
CA ARG A 81 -21.71 -9.91 -17.61
C ARG A 81 -21.61 -10.26 -19.08
N ASP A 82 -22.59 -9.83 -19.86
CA ASP A 82 -22.74 -10.25 -21.25
C ASP A 82 -21.69 -9.56 -22.16
N ASP A 83 -21.17 -8.40 -21.74
CA ASP A 83 -20.05 -7.71 -22.39
C ASP A 83 -18.69 -8.34 -22.01
N ASN A 84 -18.27 -9.36 -22.76
CA ASN A 84 -17.01 -10.07 -22.51
C ASN A 84 -15.74 -9.27 -22.86
N VAL A 85 -15.86 -8.15 -23.57
CA VAL A 85 -14.72 -7.32 -23.99
C VAL A 85 -14.52 -6.13 -23.06
N ASN A 86 -15.43 -5.92 -22.10
CA ASN A 86 -15.38 -4.78 -21.20
C ASN A 86 -14.26 -4.90 -20.15
N PRO A 87 -13.25 -4.02 -20.16
CA PRO A 87 -12.22 -4.04 -19.13
C PRO A 87 -12.77 -3.69 -17.74
N VAL A 88 -13.88 -2.96 -17.65
CA VAL A 88 -14.51 -2.62 -16.35
C VAL A 88 -15.04 -3.87 -15.66
N LYS A 89 -15.57 -4.84 -16.41
CA LYS A 89 -15.98 -6.14 -15.87
C LYS A 89 -14.79 -6.84 -15.18
N TRP A 90 -13.65 -6.88 -15.87
CA TRP A 90 -12.43 -7.50 -15.35
C TRP A 90 -11.90 -6.78 -14.11
N GLU A 91 -11.97 -5.45 -14.08
CA GLU A 91 -11.61 -4.65 -12.91
C GLU A 91 -12.54 -4.94 -11.72
N ILE A 92 -13.86 -4.97 -11.92
CA ILE A 92 -14.82 -5.29 -10.85
C ILE A 92 -14.53 -6.67 -10.27
N GLU A 93 -14.36 -7.68 -11.11
CA GLU A 93 -14.05 -9.04 -10.67
C GLU A 93 -12.72 -9.10 -9.89
N ALA A 94 -11.68 -8.41 -10.37
CA ALA A 94 -10.40 -8.30 -9.68
C ALA A 94 -10.51 -7.59 -8.32
N ARG A 95 -11.32 -6.52 -8.21
CA ARG A 95 -11.54 -5.80 -6.94
C ARG A 95 -12.36 -6.62 -5.94
N ILE A 96 -13.33 -7.41 -6.41
CA ILE A 96 -14.05 -8.38 -5.56
C ILE A 96 -13.05 -9.40 -4.97
N LEU A 97 -12.14 -9.95 -5.80
CA LEU A 97 -11.08 -10.85 -5.34
C LEU A 97 -10.10 -10.17 -4.38
N ALA A 98 -9.86 -8.87 -4.55
CA ALA A 98 -9.06 -8.05 -3.64
C ALA A 98 -9.74 -7.75 -2.30
N ARG A 99 -10.92 -8.33 -2.03
CA ARG A 99 -11.71 -8.15 -0.80
C ARG A 99 -12.19 -6.70 -0.59
N GLN A 100 -12.21 -5.90 -1.64
CA GLN A 100 -12.78 -4.55 -1.59
C GLN A 100 -14.30 -4.64 -1.39
N ASP A 101 -14.89 -3.70 -0.66
CA ASP A 101 -16.33 -3.63 -0.41
C ASP A 101 -17.08 -3.04 -1.62
N ASN A 102 -18.40 -3.22 -1.68
CA ASN A 102 -19.18 -2.81 -2.85
C ASN A 102 -19.16 -1.30 -3.07
N TYR A 103 -19.10 -0.50 -2.00
CA TYR A 103 -19.00 0.96 -2.09
C TYR A 103 -17.64 1.39 -2.65
N GLY A 104 -16.54 0.85 -2.12
CA GLY A 104 -15.20 1.14 -2.62
C GLY A 104 -15.01 0.73 -4.08
N ILE A 105 -15.59 -0.40 -4.49
CA ILE A 105 -15.58 -0.82 -5.90
C ILE A 105 -16.38 0.18 -6.74
N GLY A 106 -17.61 0.48 -6.35
CA GLY A 106 -18.49 1.40 -7.07
C GLY A 106 -17.86 2.78 -7.27
N PHE A 107 -17.22 3.32 -6.22
CA PHE A 107 -16.47 4.57 -6.29
C PHE A 107 -15.31 4.51 -7.29
N ALA A 108 -14.56 3.41 -7.29
CA ALA A 108 -13.40 3.26 -8.17
C ALA A 108 -13.77 3.12 -9.65
N VAL A 109 -14.86 2.41 -9.97
CA VAL A 109 -15.27 2.12 -11.36
C VAL A 109 -16.40 3.03 -11.89
N GLY A 110 -17.00 3.87 -11.04
CA GLY A 110 -18.11 4.75 -11.41
C GLY A 110 -19.48 4.05 -11.49
N TYR A 111 -19.70 2.98 -10.73
CA TYR A 111 -20.97 2.25 -10.69
C TYR A 111 -21.66 2.38 -9.32
N ALA A 112 -22.99 2.28 -9.32
CA ALA A 112 -23.75 2.24 -8.07
C ALA A 112 -23.41 0.96 -7.26
N PRO A 113 -23.22 1.05 -5.93
CA PRO A 113 -22.87 -0.10 -5.10
C PRO A 113 -23.84 -1.29 -5.21
N GLU A 114 -25.12 -1.02 -5.48
CA GLU A 114 -26.17 -2.03 -5.65
C GLU A 114 -25.99 -2.84 -6.93
N ILE A 115 -25.43 -2.23 -7.99
CA ILE A 115 -25.08 -2.93 -9.24
C ILE A 115 -23.93 -3.90 -8.95
N ILE A 116 -22.93 -3.46 -8.18
CA ILE A 116 -21.79 -4.30 -7.77
C ILE A 116 -22.25 -5.45 -6.88
N GLU A 117 -23.15 -5.19 -5.93
CA GLU A 117 -23.75 -6.21 -5.08
C GLU A 117 -24.52 -7.25 -5.91
N ALA A 118 -25.37 -6.80 -6.84
CA ALA A 118 -26.10 -7.69 -7.74
C ALA A 118 -25.14 -8.52 -8.63
N TYR A 119 -24.08 -7.89 -9.13
CA TYR A 119 -23.08 -8.54 -9.98
C TYR A 119 -22.33 -9.65 -9.21
N GLU A 120 -21.78 -9.32 -8.04
CA GLU A 120 -21.12 -10.29 -7.16
C GLU A 120 -22.09 -11.41 -6.78
N SER A 121 -23.31 -11.08 -6.37
CA SER A 121 -24.22 -12.09 -5.84
C SER A 121 -24.78 -13.03 -6.90
N LEU A 122 -25.00 -12.58 -8.14
CA LEU A 122 -25.60 -13.40 -9.20
C LEU A 122 -24.58 -14.03 -10.14
N PHE A 123 -23.53 -13.28 -10.51
CA PHE A 123 -22.65 -13.63 -11.62
C PHE A 123 -21.23 -13.97 -11.18
N PHE A 124 -20.78 -13.45 -10.04
CA PHE A 124 -19.40 -13.63 -9.57
C PHE A 124 -19.31 -13.89 -8.05
N ASN A 125 -20.06 -14.88 -7.57
CA ASN A 125 -20.18 -15.16 -6.14
C ASN A 125 -18.97 -15.92 -5.60
N VAL A 126 -17.95 -15.16 -5.19
CA VAL A 126 -16.66 -15.68 -4.74
C VAL A 126 -16.29 -15.28 -3.31
N ARG A 127 -16.99 -14.31 -2.70
CA ARG A 127 -16.62 -13.75 -1.38
C ARG A 127 -16.50 -14.81 -0.29
N ASP A 128 -17.43 -15.77 -0.28
CA ASP A 128 -17.44 -16.90 0.68
C ASP A 128 -16.22 -17.83 0.52
N SER A 129 -15.56 -17.81 -0.64
CA SER A 129 -14.44 -18.69 -0.98
C SER A 129 -13.09 -17.98 -1.04
N LEU A 130 -13.00 -16.67 -0.71
CA LEU A 130 -11.75 -15.91 -0.76
C LEU A 130 -10.69 -16.35 0.25
N ARG A 131 -11.05 -17.20 1.22
CA ARG A 131 -10.12 -17.83 2.17
C ARG A 131 -9.54 -19.15 1.65
N HIS A 132 -9.94 -19.59 0.47
CA HIS A 132 -9.53 -20.86 -0.13
C HIS A 132 -8.75 -20.61 -1.43
N PRO A 133 -7.42 -20.41 -1.36
CA PRO A 133 -6.60 -20.11 -2.54
C PRO A 133 -6.75 -21.13 -3.65
N GLY A 134 -6.86 -22.43 -3.32
CA GLY A 134 -7.08 -23.48 -4.31
C GLY A 134 -8.37 -23.28 -5.12
N TYR A 135 -9.47 -22.86 -4.49
CA TYR A 135 -10.71 -22.56 -5.21
C TYR A 135 -10.52 -21.38 -6.17
N VAL A 136 -9.92 -20.28 -5.68
CA VAL A 136 -9.70 -19.09 -6.51
C VAL A 136 -8.79 -19.40 -7.71
N MET A 137 -7.68 -20.08 -7.47
CA MET A 137 -6.70 -20.41 -8.50
C MET A 137 -7.26 -21.40 -9.53
N HIS A 138 -7.99 -22.44 -9.10
CA HIS A 138 -8.42 -23.52 -9.99
C HIS A 138 -9.82 -23.32 -10.58
N THR A 139 -10.72 -22.63 -9.88
CA THR A 139 -12.11 -22.43 -10.32
C THR A 139 -12.33 -21.04 -10.90
N VAL A 140 -11.81 -19.98 -10.28
CA VAL A 140 -12.05 -18.60 -10.74
C VAL A 140 -11.12 -18.22 -11.88
N MET A 141 -9.82 -18.44 -11.72
CA MET A 141 -8.82 -18.12 -12.76
C MET A 141 -8.65 -19.26 -13.77
N GLY A 142 -9.05 -20.48 -13.38
CA GLY A 142 -9.11 -21.64 -14.26
C GLY A 142 -7.74 -22.17 -14.73
N PRO A 143 -7.73 -23.02 -15.77
CA PRO A 143 -6.50 -23.65 -16.28
C PRO A 143 -5.50 -22.69 -16.93
N ALA A 144 -5.90 -21.44 -17.21
CA ALA A 144 -5.02 -20.46 -17.83
C ALA A 144 -3.82 -20.11 -16.95
N VAL A 145 -4.01 -20.04 -15.63
CA VAL A 145 -2.90 -19.80 -14.69
C VAL A 145 -1.88 -20.94 -14.70
N GLN A 146 -2.34 -22.18 -14.90
CA GLN A 146 -1.45 -23.36 -14.93
C GLN A 146 -0.65 -23.46 -16.23
N ARG A 147 -1.18 -22.94 -17.35
CA ARG A 147 -0.52 -22.97 -18.67
C ARG A 147 0.46 -21.81 -18.89
N GLY A 148 0.60 -20.93 -17.90
CA GLY A 148 1.33 -19.68 -17.99
C GLY A 148 0.47 -18.58 -18.62
N LEU A 149 0.52 -17.40 -18.00
CA LEU A 149 -0.22 -16.22 -18.44
C LEU A 149 0.54 -15.52 -19.57
N THR A 150 -0.19 -14.86 -20.45
CA THR A 150 0.37 -13.94 -21.45
C THR A 150 0.11 -12.49 -21.06
N THR A 151 0.91 -11.55 -21.57
CA THR A 151 0.75 -10.11 -21.30
C THR A 151 -0.57 -9.53 -21.82
N ARG A 152 -1.27 -10.24 -22.70
CA ARG A 152 -2.57 -9.85 -23.25
C ARG A 152 -3.76 -10.29 -22.40
N GLU A 153 -3.55 -11.20 -21.45
CA GLU A 153 -4.59 -11.70 -20.54
C GLU A 153 -4.75 -10.78 -19.33
N TYR A 154 -5.08 -9.51 -19.59
CA TYR A 154 -5.24 -8.48 -18.55
C TYR A 154 -6.24 -8.88 -17.47
N ASP A 155 -7.33 -9.55 -17.85
CA ASP A 155 -8.33 -10.07 -16.92
C ASP A 155 -7.71 -10.94 -15.81
N LEU A 156 -6.92 -11.94 -16.22
CA LEU A 156 -6.30 -12.88 -15.28
C LEU A 156 -5.18 -12.24 -14.47
N LEU A 157 -4.40 -11.35 -15.08
CA LEU A 157 -3.34 -10.61 -14.37
C LEU A 157 -3.94 -9.71 -13.29
N TRP A 158 -4.99 -8.97 -13.60
CA TRP A 158 -5.68 -8.10 -12.64
C TRP A 158 -6.28 -8.90 -11.49
N LYS A 159 -6.97 -10.01 -11.80
CA LYS A 159 -7.50 -10.94 -10.78
C LYS A 159 -6.39 -11.51 -9.89
N LEU A 160 -5.25 -11.90 -10.48
CA LEU A 160 -4.11 -12.45 -9.75
C LEU A 160 -3.52 -11.42 -8.78
N TYR A 161 -3.20 -10.23 -9.28
CA TYR A 161 -2.61 -9.18 -8.45
C TYR A 161 -3.58 -8.66 -7.39
N GLY A 162 -4.85 -8.47 -7.74
CA GLY A 162 -5.89 -8.07 -6.81
C GLY A 162 -6.04 -9.08 -5.66
N TYR A 163 -6.10 -10.38 -5.97
CA TYR A 163 -6.28 -11.43 -4.96
C TYR A 163 -5.13 -11.51 -3.95
N PHE A 164 -3.88 -11.45 -4.43
CA PHE A 164 -2.68 -11.65 -3.59
C PHE A 164 -2.16 -10.38 -2.92
N TYR A 165 -2.22 -9.23 -3.61
CA TYR A 165 -1.62 -7.97 -3.13
C TYR A 165 -2.66 -6.92 -2.72
N GLY A 166 -3.95 -7.18 -2.95
CA GLY A 166 -5.04 -6.30 -2.53
C GLY A 166 -5.32 -5.13 -3.48
N PRO A 167 -6.25 -4.24 -3.08
CA PRO A 167 -6.85 -3.26 -3.98
C PRO A 167 -5.89 -2.13 -4.40
N HIS A 168 -4.90 -1.77 -3.57
CA HIS A 168 -3.96 -0.69 -3.90
C HIS A 168 -3.01 -1.09 -5.04
N MET A 169 -2.46 -2.31 -5.00
CA MET A 169 -1.66 -2.85 -6.09
C MET A 169 -2.47 -2.94 -7.38
N LEU A 170 -3.74 -3.37 -7.27
CA LEU A 170 -4.64 -3.43 -8.41
C LEU A 170 -4.89 -2.05 -9.02
N THR A 171 -5.12 -1.01 -8.22
CA THR A 171 -5.29 0.37 -8.72
C THR A 171 -4.08 0.83 -9.51
N GLY A 172 -2.85 0.55 -9.04
CA GLY A 172 -1.63 0.87 -9.78
C GLY A 172 -1.54 0.11 -11.11
N LEU A 173 -1.97 -1.16 -11.12
CA LEU A 173 -1.95 -2.00 -12.32
C LEU A 173 -3.00 -1.60 -13.37
N VAL A 174 -4.20 -1.24 -12.94
CA VAL A 174 -5.30 -0.79 -13.84
C VAL A 174 -4.98 0.58 -14.44
N SER A 175 -4.53 1.52 -13.61
CA SER A 175 -4.14 2.86 -14.06
C SER A 175 -2.85 2.88 -14.88
N LYS A 176 -2.06 1.80 -14.80
CA LYS A 176 -0.69 1.68 -15.34
C LYS A 176 0.31 2.66 -14.73
N CYS A 177 -0.09 3.34 -13.65
CA CYS A 177 0.72 4.31 -12.92
C CYS A 177 0.81 3.89 -11.46
N VAL A 178 2.02 3.71 -10.94
CA VAL A 178 2.23 3.24 -9.56
C VAL A 178 1.94 4.34 -8.53
N ASN A 179 2.15 5.60 -8.89
CA ASN A 179 1.87 6.76 -8.04
C ASN A 179 1.42 7.96 -8.90
N PRO A 180 0.15 8.00 -9.33
CA PRO A 180 -0.35 9.14 -10.10
C PRO A 180 -0.43 10.38 -9.19
N ALA A 181 0.61 11.20 -9.21
CA ALA A 181 0.65 12.50 -8.53
C ALA A 181 0.31 13.62 -9.54
N TRP A 182 -0.59 14.52 -9.16
CA TRP A 182 -0.84 15.72 -9.94
C TRP A 182 0.33 16.67 -9.81
N CYS A 183 0.91 17.06 -10.94
CA CYS A 183 2.02 18.02 -10.98
C CYS A 183 1.46 19.42 -10.67
N THR A 184 1.75 19.94 -9.47
CA THR A 184 1.25 21.25 -9.02
C THR A 184 2.09 22.42 -9.51
N THR A 185 3.37 22.18 -9.83
CA THR A 185 4.33 23.20 -10.28
C THR A 185 5.12 22.71 -11.48
N PRO A 186 5.47 23.59 -12.44
CA PRO A 186 6.22 23.20 -13.64
C PRO A 186 7.63 22.66 -13.31
N ASP A 187 8.25 23.13 -12.23
CA ASP A 187 9.59 22.69 -11.81
C ASP A 187 9.63 21.20 -11.42
N ASN A 188 8.51 20.64 -10.96
CA ASN A 188 8.38 19.23 -10.59
C ASN A 188 8.06 18.32 -11.78
N ALA A 189 7.83 18.86 -12.98
CA ALA A 189 7.44 18.05 -14.14
C ALA A 189 8.51 16.99 -14.48
N ASN A 190 9.79 17.35 -14.44
CA ASN A 190 10.87 16.42 -14.78
C ASN A 190 11.00 15.27 -13.78
N THR A 191 10.89 15.54 -12.48
CA THR A 191 10.94 14.50 -11.44
C THR A 191 9.73 13.57 -11.55
N THR A 192 8.52 14.11 -11.78
CA THR A 192 7.32 13.28 -11.97
C THR A 192 7.42 12.36 -13.19
N TRP A 193 8.03 12.81 -14.29
CA TRP A 193 8.29 11.94 -15.45
C TRP A 193 9.31 10.84 -15.16
N GLN A 194 10.36 11.14 -14.41
CA GLN A 194 11.33 10.13 -14.00
C GLN A 194 10.69 9.07 -13.09
N ASP A 195 9.90 9.50 -12.12
CA ASP A 195 9.19 8.60 -11.21
C ASP A 195 8.17 7.73 -11.95
N ASP A 196 7.42 8.29 -12.90
CA ASP A 196 6.49 7.53 -13.73
C ASP A 196 7.20 6.52 -14.64
N ALA A 197 8.32 6.91 -15.27
CA ALA A 197 9.12 6.00 -16.10
C ALA A 197 9.68 4.84 -15.27
N ILE A 198 10.24 5.11 -14.08
CA ILE A 198 10.76 4.09 -13.18
C ILE A 198 9.62 3.19 -12.68
N GLY A 199 8.49 3.76 -12.27
CA GLY A 199 7.31 3.03 -11.81
C GLY A 199 6.75 2.11 -12.89
N THR A 200 6.62 2.61 -14.12
CA THR A 200 6.15 1.86 -15.28
C THR A 200 7.10 0.71 -15.61
N LEU A 201 8.41 0.95 -15.63
CA LEU A 201 9.41 -0.10 -15.89
C LEU A 201 9.38 -1.19 -14.81
N LYS A 202 9.26 -0.82 -13.53
CA LYS A 202 9.11 -1.79 -12.42
C LYS A 202 7.85 -2.64 -12.57
N MET A 203 6.73 -2.02 -12.93
CA MET A 203 5.46 -2.73 -13.18
C MET A 203 5.59 -3.68 -14.39
N GLN A 204 6.13 -3.21 -15.51
CA GLN A 204 6.32 -4.04 -16.71
C GLN A 204 7.28 -5.21 -16.45
N ALA A 205 8.35 -4.98 -15.70
CA ALA A 205 9.25 -6.05 -15.28
C ALA A 205 8.53 -7.09 -14.41
N ALA A 206 7.71 -6.65 -13.45
CA ALA A 206 6.94 -7.57 -12.61
C ALA A 206 5.94 -8.41 -13.43
N LEU A 207 5.25 -7.80 -14.40
CA LEU A 207 4.36 -8.51 -15.32
C LEU A 207 5.11 -9.47 -16.25
N ALA A 208 6.27 -9.05 -16.78
CA ALA A 208 7.12 -9.89 -17.61
C ALA A 208 7.54 -11.16 -16.86
N VAL A 209 8.02 -11.03 -15.62
CA VAL A 209 8.42 -12.19 -14.79
C VAL A 209 7.26 -13.19 -14.59
N LYS A 210 6.01 -12.73 -14.51
CA LYS A 210 4.83 -13.61 -14.36
C LYS A 210 4.33 -14.22 -15.67
N THR A 211 4.67 -13.64 -16.81
CA THR A 211 4.12 -14.02 -18.11
C THR A 211 5.14 -14.67 -19.06
N VAL A 212 6.44 -14.49 -18.81
CA VAL A 212 7.49 -15.14 -19.59
C VAL A 212 7.38 -16.65 -19.38
N ARG A 213 7.13 -17.35 -20.49
CA ARG A 213 7.19 -18.81 -20.51
C ARG A 213 8.65 -19.22 -20.40
N VAL A 214 8.93 -20.09 -19.45
CA VAL A 214 10.25 -20.72 -19.34
C VAL A 214 10.31 -21.85 -20.37
N ASP A 215 11.04 -21.59 -21.44
CA ASP A 215 11.41 -22.57 -22.45
C ASP A 215 12.94 -22.76 -22.46
N HIS A 216 13.41 -23.73 -23.25
CA HIS A 216 14.84 -24.03 -23.35
C HIS A 216 15.70 -22.86 -23.89
N HIS A 217 15.10 -21.88 -24.58
CA HIS A 217 15.82 -20.71 -25.10
C HIS A 217 15.90 -19.56 -24.07
N THR A 218 14.86 -19.41 -23.25
CA THR A 218 14.73 -18.34 -22.26
C THR A 218 15.30 -18.72 -20.90
N GLN A 219 15.42 -20.02 -20.60
CA GLN A 219 15.88 -20.52 -19.30
C GLN A 219 17.29 -20.02 -18.93
N LEU A 220 18.28 -20.14 -19.83
CA LEU A 220 19.66 -19.69 -19.55
C LEU A 220 19.73 -18.16 -19.34
N PRO A 221 19.17 -17.31 -20.23
CA PRO A 221 19.10 -15.87 -19.99
C PRO A 221 18.42 -15.48 -18.67
N LEU A 222 17.35 -16.18 -18.27
CA LEU A 222 16.66 -15.90 -17.01
C LEU A 222 17.53 -16.24 -15.79
N MET A 223 18.28 -17.34 -15.83
CA MET A 223 19.23 -17.71 -14.77
C MET A 223 20.38 -16.70 -14.69
N ASP A 224 20.88 -16.22 -15.83
CA ASP A 224 21.93 -15.19 -15.88
C ASP A 224 21.42 -13.85 -15.29
N ILE A 225 20.20 -13.44 -15.64
CA ILE A 225 19.57 -12.23 -15.07
C ILE A 225 19.38 -12.37 -13.56
N PHE A 226 18.92 -13.52 -13.08
CA PHE A 226 18.75 -13.78 -11.65
C PHE A 226 20.08 -13.78 -10.88
N THR A 227 21.14 -14.35 -11.47
CA THR A 227 22.49 -14.32 -10.89
C THR A 227 23.00 -12.89 -10.76
N LYS A 228 22.89 -12.08 -11.84
CA LYS A 228 23.26 -10.66 -11.82
C LYS A 228 22.45 -9.86 -10.79
N PHE A 229 21.15 -10.13 -10.69
CA PHE A 229 20.31 -9.51 -9.68
C PHE A 229 20.81 -9.80 -8.26
N THR A 230 21.14 -11.06 -7.97
CA THR A 230 21.67 -11.50 -6.67
C THR A 230 23.04 -10.87 -6.35
N GLU A 231 23.90 -10.71 -7.35
CA GLU A 231 25.18 -10.00 -7.21
C GLU A 231 24.98 -8.52 -6.88
N VAL A 232 24.05 -7.85 -7.58
CA VAL A 232 23.71 -6.43 -7.32
C VAL A 232 23.09 -6.26 -5.94
N GLU A 233 22.17 -7.12 -5.54
CA GLU A 233 21.55 -7.10 -4.20
C GLU A 233 22.63 -7.25 -3.11
N ARG A 234 23.53 -8.23 -3.26
CA ARG A 234 24.65 -8.43 -2.32
C ARG A 234 25.57 -7.20 -2.24
N ASN A 235 25.89 -6.57 -3.37
CA ASN A 235 26.71 -5.37 -3.40
C ASN A 235 25.98 -4.14 -2.80
N THR A 236 24.66 -4.05 -3.01
CA THR A 236 23.84 -2.95 -2.50
C THR A 236 23.61 -3.07 -1.00
N ASP A 237 23.37 -4.27 -0.48
CA ASP A 237 23.33 -4.54 0.97
C ASP A 237 24.68 -4.20 1.63
N THR A 238 25.78 -4.44 0.92
CA THR A 238 27.11 -4.05 1.39
C THR A 238 27.29 -2.53 1.37
N ALA A 239 26.70 -1.81 0.40
CA ALA A 239 26.71 -0.35 0.35
C ALA A 239 25.81 0.30 1.42
N GLY A 240 24.64 -0.29 1.72
CA GLY A 240 23.79 0.11 2.84
C GLY A 240 24.51 -0.05 4.19
N LYS A 241 25.15 -1.21 4.38
CA LYS A 241 26.03 -1.45 5.54
C LYS A 241 27.23 -0.51 5.57
N ALA A 242 27.81 -0.14 4.43
CA ALA A 242 28.91 0.82 4.39
C ALA A 242 28.46 2.22 4.86
N HIS A 243 27.25 2.66 4.50
CA HIS A 243 26.70 3.91 5.00
C HIS A 243 26.41 3.85 6.51
N GLU A 244 25.88 2.72 6.99
CA GLU A 244 25.65 2.46 8.41
C GLU A 244 26.98 2.41 9.20
N THR A 245 28.02 1.77 8.64
CA THR A 245 29.37 1.70 9.24
C THR A 245 30.05 3.06 9.27
N ILE A 246 29.85 3.91 8.25
CA ILE A 246 30.33 5.29 8.24
C ILE A 246 29.62 6.11 9.32
N LEU A 247 28.30 5.98 9.46
CA LEU A 247 27.54 6.65 10.52
C LEU A 247 27.94 6.17 11.91
N GLU A 248 28.19 4.87 12.08
CA GLU A 248 28.67 4.27 13.32
C GLU A 248 30.10 4.73 13.66
N SER A 249 30.98 4.85 12.65
CA SER A 249 32.33 5.40 12.80
C SER A 249 32.33 6.89 13.12
N ILE A 250 31.44 7.67 12.51
CA ILE A 250 31.23 9.09 12.84
C ILE A 250 30.66 9.22 14.25
N GLY A 251 29.70 8.36 14.64
CA GLY A 251 29.16 8.28 15.99
C GLY A 251 30.24 7.97 17.02
N ALA A 252 31.09 6.97 16.77
CA ALA A 252 32.23 6.62 17.62
C ALA A 252 33.27 7.74 17.67
N MET A 253 33.53 8.45 16.57
CA MET A 253 34.39 9.65 16.55
C MET A 253 33.79 10.80 17.36
N MET A 254 32.47 11.03 17.28
CA MET A 254 31.78 12.07 18.03
C MET A 254 31.70 11.76 19.52
N ASP A 255 31.46 10.50 19.90
CA ASP A 255 31.47 10.04 21.28
C ASP A 255 32.88 10.03 21.88
N ALA A 256 33.93 9.88 21.04
CA ALA A 256 35.32 10.00 21.47
C ALA A 256 35.82 11.46 21.51
N MET A 257 35.08 12.42 20.95
CA MET A 257 35.37 13.84 21.09
C MET A 257 34.75 14.36 22.39
N PRO A 258 35.55 14.82 23.37
CA PRO A 258 35.06 15.29 24.66
C PRO A 258 34.47 16.70 24.50
N LEU A 259 33.34 16.85 23.83
CA LEU A 259 32.65 18.14 23.70
C LEU A 259 31.72 18.37 24.90
N ASN A 260 32.31 18.59 26.08
CA ASN A 260 31.58 19.08 27.25
C ASN A 260 31.49 20.62 27.18
N ILE A 261 30.42 21.13 26.58
CA ILE A 261 30.09 22.56 26.61
C ILE A 261 29.15 22.79 27.80
N GLY A 262 29.68 23.32 28.90
CA GLY A 262 28.89 23.78 30.05
C GLY A 262 28.63 22.77 31.17
N GLY A 263 29.48 21.75 31.35
CA GLY A 263 29.47 20.87 32.54
C GLY A 263 28.20 20.01 32.72
N ARG A 264 27.32 19.95 31.72
CA ARG A 264 26.17 19.05 31.71
C ARG A 264 26.46 17.86 30.82
N ASP A 265 26.64 16.70 31.43
CA ASP A 265 26.54 15.44 30.73
C ASP A 265 25.09 15.27 30.22
N PRO A 266 24.84 15.27 28.90
CA PRO A 266 23.49 15.15 28.36
C PRO A 266 22.84 13.80 28.66
N ARG A 267 23.59 12.78 29.09
CA ARG A 267 23.08 11.43 29.38
C ARG A 267 22.72 11.22 30.85
N ALA A 268 23.40 11.89 31.78
CA ALA A 268 23.24 11.61 33.21
C ALA A 268 22.25 12.53 33.95
N GLY A 269 21.89 13.69 33.40
CA GLY A 269 20.96 14.64 34.04
C GLY A 269 21.45 15.24 35.38
N HIS A 270 22.61 14.79 35.87
CA HIS A 270 23.28 15.29 37.04
C HIS A 270 24.39 16.23 36.60
N THR A 271 24.42 17.44 37.16
CA THR A 271 25.58 18.33 37.14
C THR A 271 26.69 17.64 37.93
N GLN A 272 27.52 16.85 37.24
CA GLN A 272 28.85 16.57 37.77
C GLN A 272 29.59 17.91 37.79
N MET A 273 30.08 18.31 38.97
CA MET A 273 31.05 19.40 39.05
C MET A 273 32.26 18.97 38.22
N ASP A 274 32.38 19.58 37.04
CA ASP A 274 33.30 19.18 36.00
C ASP A 274 34.73 19.50 36.43
N THR A 275 35.60 18.50 36.48
CA THR A 275 37.05 18.68 36.62
C THR A 275 37.72 19.03 35.28
N GLY A 276 36.92 19.31 34.24
CA GLY A 276 37.40 19.69 32.91
C GLY A 276 38.21 20.98 32.88
N GLN A 277 39.03 21.19 31.85
CA GLN A 277 39.94 22.33 31.75
C GLN A 277 39.25 23.71 31.75
N LEU A 278 37.94 23.75 31.46
CA LEU A 278 37.13 24.98 31.52
C LEU A 278 36.90 25.46 32.96
N SER A 279 36.91 24.58 33.97
CA SER A 279 36.65 24.98 35.37
C SER A 279 37.70 25.94 35.93
N LYS A 280 38.90 25.99 35.33
CA LYS A 280 39.94 26.97 35.68
C LYS A 280 39.51 28.41 35.40
N TYR A 281 38.58 28.61 34.48
CA TYR A 281 38.10 29.93 34.07
C TYR A 281 36.82 30.34 34.80
N ASP A 282 36.10 29.39 35.43
CA ASP A 282 34.88 29.68 36.20
C ASP A 282 35.15 30.61 37.40
N ASP A 283 36.36 30.53 37.98
CA ASP A 283 36.79 31.41 39.09
C ASP A 283 37.39 32.75 38.60
N SER A 284 37.57 32.93 37.29
CA SER A 284 38.12 34.15 36.70
C SER A 284 37.01 35.13 36.29
N ALA A 285 37.31 36.42 36.19
CA ALA A 285 36.35 37.44 35.73
C ALA A 285 36.19 37.49 34.20
N VAL A 286 36.63 36.45 33.48
CA VAL A 286 36.68 36.42 32.02
C VAL A 286 35.59 35.50 31.47
N GLU A 287 34.65 36.09 30.73
CA GLU A 287 33.71 35.34 29.89
C GLU A 287 34.42 34.89 28.61
N LEU A 288 34.64 33.58 28.47
CA LEU A 288 35.26 33.01 27.28
C LEU A 288 34.33 33.14 26.07
N THR A 289 34.89 33.61 24.95
CA THR A 289 34.17 33.58 23.67
C THR A 289 33.99 32.13 23.19
N TYR A 290 32.98 31.88 22.36
CA TYR A 290 32.69 30.53 21.82
C TYR A 290 33.92 29.85 21.21
N GLU A 291 34.74 30.59 20.46
CA GLU A 291 35.96 30.06 19.85
C GLU A 291 37.03 29.67 20.89
N GLN A 292 37.14 30.44 21.97
CA GLN A 292 38.06 30.17 23.07
C GLN A 292 37.62 28.96 23.88
N SER A 293 36.33 28.85 24.20
CA SER A 293 35.75 27.69 24.88
C SER A 293 36.03 26.42 24.07
N LEU A 294 35.75 26.43 22.76
CA LEU A 294 35.99 25.28 21.87
C LEU A 294 37.47 24.87 21.81
N ARG A 295 38.40 25.84 21.83
CA ARG A 295 39.84 25.56 21.88
C ARG A 295 40.25 24.86 23.17
N ILE A 296 39.73 25.31 24.32
CA ILE A 296 40.01 24.68 25.61
C ILE A 296 39.43 23.27 25.67
N THR A 297 38.18 23.06 25.22
CA THR A 297 37.55 21.73 25.25
C THR A 297 38.27 20.73 24.36
N THR A 298 38.92 21.19 23.28
CA THR A 298 39.76 20.35 22.41
C THR A 298 41.19 20.16 22.92
N GLY A 299 41.50 20.59 24.14
CA GLY A 299 42.80 20.43 24.79
C GLY A 299 43.90 21.37 24.27
N ARG A 300 43.53 22.46 23.59
CA ARG A 300 44.47 23.48 23.11
C ARG A 300 44.52 24.65 24.09
N SER A 301 45.72 25.19 24.33
CA SER A 301 45.90 26.37 25.19
C SER A 301 45.41 27.64 24.50
N LEU A 302 44.98 28.61 25.31
CA LEU A 302 44.61 29.94 24.82
C LEU A 302 45.82 30.87 24.75
N PRO A 303 45.93 31.71 23.71
CA PRO A 303 46.90 32.79 23.70
C PRO A 303 46.56 33.78 24.83
N GLY A 304 47.52 34.04 25.72
CA GLY A 304 47.31 34.91 26.88
C GLY A 304 46.60 34.24 28.07
N GLU A 305 46.55 32.90 28.13
CA GLU A 305 45.91 32.14 29.22
C GLU A 305 46.29 32.63 30.62
N ALA A 306 47.56 32.94 30.86
CA ALA A 306 48.02 33.46 32.15
C ALA A 306 47.44 34.84 32.51
N GLU A 307 47.22 35.71 31.52
CA GLU A 307 46.64 37.04 31.72
C GLU A 307 45.13 36.95 31.99
N LEU A 308 44.44 36.05 31.28
CA LEU A 308 43.01 35.80 31.47
C LEU A 308 42.74 35.24 32.87
N LEU A 309 43.53 34.25 33.32
CA LEU A 309 43.41 33.66 34.66
C LEU A 309 43.80 34.63 35.78
N ALA A 310 44.64 35.63 35.50
CA ALA A 310 45.02 36.66 36.47
C ALA A 310 43.94 37.75 36.65
N THR A 311 42.90 37.76 35.81
CA THR A 311 41.82 38.75 35.90
C THR A 311 40.83 38.30 36.97
N SER A 312 40.91 38.89 38.16
CA SER A 312 39.98 38.63 39.26
C SER A 312 38.82 39.63 39.26
N PHE A 313 37.68 39.21 39.82
CA PHE A 313 36.60 40.14 40.10
C PHE A 313 37.09 41.20 41.10
N PRO A 314 36.73 42.48 40.92
CA PRO A 314 37.04 43.50 41.91
C PRO A 314 36.45 43.09 43.27
N GLU A 315 37.23 43.20 44.34
CA GLU A 315 36.76 42.91 45.69
C GLU A 315 35.46 43.68 45.95
N ALA A 316 34.45 42.96 46.45
CA ALA A 316 33.15 43.54 46.74
C ALA A 316 33.35 44.76 47.65
N ILE A 317 33.12 45.96 47.11
CA ILE A 317 33.07 47.17 47.91
C ILE A 317 31.91 46.96 48.87
N GLU A 318 32.20 46.80 50.16
CA GLU A 318 31.22 46.75 51.25
C GLU A 318 30.53 48.13 51.37
N GLY A 319 29.73 48.48 50.37
CA GLY A 319 28.90 49.67 50.35
C GLY A 319 27.51 49.31 50.82
N GLU A 320 27.07 49.93 51.91
CA GLU A 320 25.72 49.90 52.46
C GLU A 320 24.65 49.94 51.36
N PHE A 321 24.11 48.79 50.97
CA PHE A 321 22.84 48.73 50.26
C PHE A 321 21.75 49.21 51.22
N THR A 322 21.51 50.51 51.22
CA THR A 322 20.42 51.14 51.95
C THR A 322 19.13 50.53 51.44
N LYS A 323 18.39 49.87 52.35
CA LYS A 323 17.10 49.23 52.08
C LYS A 323 16.17 50.25 51.41
N LEU A 324 15.82 50.00 50.15
CA LEU A 324 14.69 50.68 49.51
C LEU A 324 13.41 50.23 50.25
N GLU A 325 12.88 51.13 51.09
CA GLU A 325 11.61 50.96 51.78
C GLU A 325 10.50 50.73 50.76
N THR A 326 9.93 49.53 50.78
CA THR A 326 8.65 49.22 50.14
C THR A 326 7.54 49.86 50.96
N THR A 327 7.03 51.01 50.51
CA THR A 327 5.76 51.57 51.00
C THR A 327 4.56 50.68 50.62
N PRO A 328 3.52 50.62 51.49
CA PRO A 328 2.48 49.60 51.47
C PRO A 328 1.43 49.71 50.36
#